data_AF-A0A5B7IHZ2-F1
#
_entry.id   AF-A0A5B7IHZ2-F1
#
_cell.length_a   1.000
_cell.length_b   1.000
_cell.length_c   1.000
_cell.angle_alpha   90.00
_cell.angle_beta   90.00
_cell.angle_gamma   90.00
#
_symmetry.space_group_name_H-M   'P 1'
#
loop_
_entity.id
_entity.type
_entity.pdbx_description
1 polymer ?
#
loop_
_entity_poly.entity_id
_entity_poly.type
_entity_poly.pdbx_seq_one_letter_code
_entity_poly.pdbx_strand_id
1 'polypeptide(L)'
;MVYSFQSSDGSDLECWLQDAFMRARDSIHTLIEEEVRAGIPHERILLGGFSQGGALALYSTFTHSKSLAGVVGLSCWLPLRDEFPQVREDSMADANVHSHLFSYLSLSYF
;
A
#
# COMPACT_ATOMS: atom_id res chain seq x y z
N MET A 1 15.84 24.88 5.20
CA MET A 1 14.67 25.25 6.04
C MET A 1 14.16 23.96 6.64
N VAL A 2 14.65 23.60 7.84
CA VAL A 2 14.20 22.40 8.55
C VAL A 2 12.99 22.84 9.37
N TYR A 3 11.80 22.34 9.02
CA TYR A 3 10.60 22.57 9.82
C TYR A 3 10.70 21.69 11.07
N SER A 4 10.89 22.31 12.22
CA SER A 4 10.72 21.67 13.53
C SER A 4 9.26 21.82 13.95
N PHE A 5 8.50 20.73 13.87
CA PHE A 5 7.09 20.67 14.25
C PHE A 5 6.99 20.42 15.76
N GLN A 6 6.28 21.30 16.49
CA GLN A 6 5.93 21.06 17.89
C GLN A 6 4.64 20.23 17.89
N SER A 7 4.72 18.93 18.19
CA SER A 7 3.55 18.04 18.30
C SER A 7 2.76 18.37 19.57
N SER A 8 1.49 18.74 19.43
CA SER A 8 0.59 19.01 20.56
C SER A 8 -0.16 17.78 21.08
N ASP A 9 -0.31 16.73 20.27
CA ASP A 9 -0.73 15.40 20.69
C ASP A 9 -0.35 14.34 19.62
N GLY A 10 -0.45 13.05 19.96
CA GLY A 10 -0.10 11.95 19.05
C GLY A 10 -1.05 11.77 17.86
N SER A 11 -2.26 12.35 17.90
CA SER A 11 -3.25 12.27 16.81
C SER A 11 -2.81 13.03 15.57
N ASP A 12 -2.13 14.16 15.73
CA ASP A 12 -1.61 14.94 14.59
C ASP A 12 -0.58 14.15 13.76
N LEU A 13 0.24 13.34 14.44
CA LEU A 13 1.25 12.51 13.78
C LEU A 13 0.62 11.36 12.99
N GLU A 14 -0.37 10.69 13.57
CA GLU A 14 -1.11 9.60 12.90
C GLU A 14 -1.84 10.12 11.65
N CYS A 15 -2.51 11.27 11.76
CA CYS A 15 -3.19 11.93 10.64
C CYS A 15 -2.20 12.27 9.52
N TRP A 16 -1.04 12.84 9.86
CA TRP A 16 -0.02 13.18 8.86
C TRP A 16 0.58 11.94 8.17
N LEU A 17 0.80 10.85 8.91
CA LEU A 17 1.28 9.60 8.34
C LEU A 17 0.26 8.98 7.39
N GLN A 18 -1.02 9.01 7.76
CA GLN A 18 -2.12 8.57 6.89
C GLN A 18 -2.18 9.41 5.62
N ASP A 19 -2.16 10.74 5.75
CA ASP A 19 -2.15 11.66 4.62
C ASP A 19 -0.98 11.41 3.67
N ALA A 20 0.23 11.20 4.22
CA ALA A 20 1.41 10.89 3.43
C ALA A 20 1.24 9.58 2.66
N PHE A 21 0.64 8.56 3.29
CA PHE A 21 0.38 7.27 2.67
C PHE A 21 -0.64 7.36 1.53
N MET A 22 -1.72 8.12 1.73
CA MET A 22 -2.76 8.37 0.73
C MET A 22 -2.22 9.12 -0.49
N ARG A 23 -1.39 10.15 -0.28
CA ARG A 23 -0.72 10.86 -1.39
C ARG A 23 0.22 9.94 -2.19
N ALA A 24 0.92 9.05 -1.50
CA ALA A 24 1.80 8.10 -2.17
C ALA A 24 1.01 7.08 -3.01
N ARG A 25 -0.14 6.61 -2.50
CA ARG A 25 -1.08 5.77 -3.27
C ARG A 25 -1.56 6.49 -4.53
N ASP A 26 -2.00 7.74 -4.41
CA ASP A 26 -2.53 8.50 -5.56
C ASP A 26 -1.48 8.73 -6.64
N SER A 27 -0.22 8.88 -6.22
CA SER A 27 0.92 8.96 -7.13
C SER A 27 1.11 7.65 -7.90
N ILE A 28 0.98 6.49 -7.23
CA ILE A 28 1.02 5.17 -7.87
C ILE A 28 -0.15 4.98 -8.83
N HIS A 29 -1.37 5.38 -8.45
CA HIS A 29 -2.52 5.31 -9.34
C HIS A 29 -2.32 6.14 -10.60
N THR A 30 -1.74 7.34 -10.47
CA THR A 30 -1.40 8.18 -11.62
C THR A 30 -0.42 7.48 -12.56
N LEU A 31 0.62 6.85 -12.01
CA LEU A 31 1.60 6.08 -12.79
C LEU A 31 0.94 4.89 -13.52
N ILE A 32 0.04 4.17 -12.87
CA ILE A 32 -0.71 3.08 -13.52
C ILE A 32 -1.48 3.61 -14.74
N GLU A 33 -2.21 4.71 -14.59
CA GLU A 33 -2.98 5.30 -15.69
C GLU A 33 -2.11 5.81 -16.84
N GLU A 34 -0.88 6.26 -16.54
CA GLU A 34 0.10 6.63 -17.57
C GLU A 34 0.56 5.42 -18.38
N GLU A 35 0.85 4.28 -17.73
CA GLU A 35 1.21 3.04 -18.42
C GLU A 35 0.04 2.48 -19.25
N VAL A 36 -1.19 2.61 -18.73
CA VAL A 36 -2.40 2.25 -19.47
C VAL A 36 -2.57 3.12 -20.71
N ARG A 37 -2.33 4.44 -20.59
CA ARG A 37 -2.35 5.36 -21.72
C ARG A 37 -1.25 5.06 -22.74
N ALA A 38 -0.11 4.54 -22.30
CA ALA A 38 0.96 4.06 -23.16
C ALA A 38 0.63 2.73 -23.88
N GLY A 39 -0.52 2.12 -23.56
CA GLY A 39 -1.05 0.92 -24.23
C GLY A 39 -0.83 -0.38 -23.45
N ILE A 40 -0.37 -0.32 -22.19
CA ILE A 40 -0.22 -1.50 -21.33
C ILE A 40 -1.53 -1.73 -20.57
N PRO A 41 -2.31 -2.78 -20.90
CA PRO A 41 -3.57 -3.03 -20.21
C PRO A 41 -3.33 -3.41 -18.74
N HIS A 42 -4.31 -3.14 -17.86
CA HIS A 42 -4.23 -3.33 -16.41
C HIS A 42 -3.80 -4.76 -16.03
N GLU A 43 -4.28 -5.77 -16.77
CA GLU A 43 -4.00 -7.19 -16.57
C GLU A 43 -2.55 -7.58 -16.86
N ARG A 44 -1.73 -6.64 -17.37
CA ARG A 44 -0.28 -6.81 -17.60
C ARG A 44 0.59 -5.96 -16.68
N ILE A 45 -0.01 -5.26 -15.72
CA ILE A 45 0.70 -4.42 -14.76
C ILE A 45 0.80 -5.17 -13.44
N LEU A 46 2.03 -5.40 -12.97
CA LEU A 46 2.32 -6.01 -11.67
C LEU A 46 2.89 -4.94 -10.73
N LEU A 47 2.25 -4.71 -9.59
CA LEU A 47 2.77 -3.81 -8.56
C LEU A 47 3.63 -4.59 -7.56
N GLY A 48 4.70 -4.00 -7.05
CA GLY A 48 5.50 -4.67 -6.04
C GLY A 48 6.33 -3.73 -5.18
N GLY A 49 6.70 -4.20 -3.99
CA GLY A 49 7.51 -3.42 -3.07
C GLY A 49 8.04 -4.21 -1.86
N PHE A 50 8.99 -3.61 -1.15
CA PHE A 50 9.62 -4.17 0.05
C PHE A 50 9.29 -3.33 1.29
N SER A 51 9.05 -3.97 2.43
CA SER A 51 8.76 -3.30 3.70
C SER A 51 7.63 -2.27 3.56
N GLN A 52 7.85 -0.99 3.85
CA GLN A 52 6.87 0.08 3.66
C GLN A 52 6.38 0.18 2.21
N GLY A 53 7.27 -0.01 1.22
CA GLY A 53 6.90 -0.02 -0.19
C GLY A 53 6.00 -1.21 -0.54
N GLY A 54 6.15 -2.34 0.13
CA GLY A 54 5.28 -3.51 -0.05
C GLY A 54 3.88 -3.26 0.52
N ALA A 55 3.80 -2.60 1.68
CA ALA A 55 2.52 -2.19 2.27
C ALA A 55 1.79 -1.20 1.34
N LEU A 56 2.52 -0.25 0.77
CA LEU A 56 1.98 0.72 -0.18
C LEU A 56 1.55 0.06 -1.51
N ALA A 57 2.32 -0.90 -2.03
CA ALA A 57 1.96 -1.64 -3.23
C ALA A 57 0.65 -2.42 -3.03
N LEU A 58 0.54 -3.17 -1.92
CA LEU A 58 -0.68 -3.90 -1.56
C LEU A 58 -1.87 -2.95 -1.43
N TYR A 59 -1.73 -1.88 -0.67
CA TYR A 59 -2.79 -0.90 -0.49
C TYR A 59 -3.24 -0.27 -1.80
N SER A 60 -2.29 0.12 -2.65
CA SER A 60 -2.59 0.76 -3.93
C SER A 60 -3.32 -0.19 -4.87
N THR A 61 -2.93 -1.46 -4.94
CA THR A 61 -3.63 -2.47 -5.76
C THR A 61 -5.06 -2.68 -5.30
N PHE A 62 -5.31 -2.85 -4.00
CA PHE A 62 -6.65 -3.16 -3.50
C PHE A 62 -7.61 -1.97 -3.46
N THR A 63 -7.08 -0.75 -3.42
CA THR A 63 -7.89 0.48 -3.50
C THR A 63 -7.99 1.04 -4.91
N HIS A 64 -7.33 0.42 -5.89
CA HIS A 64 -7.46 0.82 -7.30
C HIS A 64 -8.80 0.35 -7.88
N SER A 65 -9.37 1.14 -8.79
CA SER A 65 -10.71 0.87 -9.34
C SER A 65 -10.77 -0.33 -10.31
N LYS A 66 -9.60 -0.73 -10.85
CA LYS A 66 -9.45 -1.82 -11.81
C LYS A 66 -8.51 -2.88 -11.24
N SER A 67 -8.81 -4.15 -11.52
CA SER A 67 -7.92 -5.25 -11.17
C SER A 67 -6.65 -5.19 -12.01
N LEU A 68 -5.50 -5.26 -11.34
CA LEU A 68 -4.18 -5.37 -11.97
C LEU A 68 -3.83 -6.85 -12.17
N ALA A 69 -2.72 -7.13 -12.87
CA ALA A 69 -2.21 -8.50 -13.04
C ALA A 69 -1.93 -9.20 -11.70
N GLY A 70 -1.51 -8.41 -10.70
CA GLY A 70 -1.26 -8.88 -9.35
C GLY A 70 -0.40 -7.92 -8.54
N VAL A 71 -0.03 -8.34 -7.34
CA VAL A 71 0.81 -7.57 -6.43
C VAL A 71 1.80 -8.46 -5.67
N VAL A 72 3.03 -7.98 -5.49
CA VAL A 72 4.10 -8.66 -4.75
C VAL A 72 4.59 -7.79 -3.60
N GLY A 73 4.24 -8.17 -2.37
CA GLY A 73 4.74 -7.54 -1.15
C GLY A 73 5.81 -8.39 -0.49
N LEU A 74 7.02 -7.85 -0.31
CA LEU A 74 8.14 -8.53 0.34
C LEU A 74 8.40 -7.95 1.73
N SER A 75 8.35 -8.79 2.77
CA SER A 75 8.60 -8.40 4.16
C SER A 75 7.80 -7.17 4.61
N CYS A 76 6.53 -7.10 4.20
CA CYS A 76 5.64 -5.98 4.45
C CYS A 76 4.40 -6.41 5.25
N TRP A 77 3.58 -5.42 5.60
CA TRP A 77 2.29 -5.62 6.26
C TRP A 77 1.14 -5.17 5.35
N LEU A 78 -0.07 -5.61 5.66
CA LEU A 78 -1.29 -5.13 5.02
C LEU A 78 -1.82 -3.93 5.84
N PRO A 79 -1.72 -2.69 5.36
CA PRO A 79 -2.21 -1.52 6.10
C PRO A 79 -3.74 -1.46 6.04
N LEU A 80 -4.39 -1.02 7.14
CA LEU A 80 -5.83 -0.77 7.22
C LEU A 80 -6.72 -2.02 6.99
N ARG A 81 -6.41 -3.13 7.70
CA ARG A 81 -7.13 -4.42 7.62
C ARG A 81 -8.66 -4.27 7.74
N ASP A 82 -9.14 -3.32 8.54
CA ASP A 82 -10.56 -3.12 8.82
C ASP A 82 -11.30 -2.27 7.77
N GLU A 83 -10.57 -1.56 6.89
CA GLU A 83 -11.14 -0.73 5.81
C GLU A 83 -11.14 -1.45 4.45
N PHE A 84 -10.72 -2.71 4.40
CA PHE A 84 -10.78 -3.48 3.17
C PHE A 84 -12.25 -3.75 2.79
N PRO A 85 -12.73 -3.26 1.63
CA PRO A 85 -13.96 -3.80 1.06
C PRO A 85 -13.75 -5.29 0.85
N GLN A 86 -14.74 -6.11 1.23
CA GLN A 86 -14.64 -7.57 1.18
C GLN A 86 -14.01 -8.02 -0.14
N VAL A 87 -12.79 -8.54 -0.03
CA VAL A 87 -11.97 -8.93 -1.18
C VAL A 87 -12.77 -9.95 -1.96
N ARG A 88 -13.09 -9.64 -3.23
CA ARG A 88 -13.82 -10.56 -4.11
C ARG A 88 -12.92 -11.76 -4.37
N GLU A 89 -13.37 -12.97 -4.00
CA GLU A 89 -12.63 -14.23 -4.16
C GLU A 89 -12.11 -14.44 -5.60
N ASP A 90 -12.83 -13.92 -6.60
CA ASP A 90 -12.47 -13.96 -8.01
C ASP A 90 -11.10 -13.33 -8.34
N SER A 91 -10.59 -12.45 -7.46
CA SER A 91 -9.30 -11.74 -7.65
C SER A 91 -8.09 -12.44 -7.02
N MET A 92 -8.28 -13.57 -6.33
CA MET A 92 -7.23 -14.24 -5.53
C MET A 92 -6.69 -15.55 -6.12
N ALA A 93 -7.00 -15.91 -7.36
CA ALA A 93 -6.68 -17.25 -7.88
C ALA A 93 -5.19 -17.64 -7.84
N ASP A 94 -4.25 -16.69 -7.80
CA ASP A 94 -2.80 -16.99 -7.79
C ASP A 94 -1.97 -16.23 -6.73
N ALA A 95 -2.61 -15.51 -5.80
CA ALA A 95 -1.88 -14.79 -4.75
C ALA A 95 -1.46 -15.75 -3.63
N ASN A 96 -0.33 -16.43 -3.80
CA ASN A 96 0.35 -17.17 -2.72
C ASN A 96 0.86 -16.18 -1.66
N VAL A 97 -0.03 -15.73 -0.76
CA VAL A 97 0.31 -14.87 0.37
C VAL A 97 0.99 -15.71 1.45
N HIS A 98 2.29 -15.93 1.31
CA HIS A 98 3.12 -16.36 2.44
C HIS A 98 3.43 -15.14 3.32
N SER A 99 2.48 -14.76 4.17
CA SER A 99 2.72 -13.78 5.22
C SER A 99 3.55 -14.43 6.33
N HIS A 100 4.88 -14.43 6.19
CA HIS A 100 5.73 -14.55 7.37
C HIS A 100 5.55 -13.27 8.17
N LEU A 101 4.67 -13.37 9.17
CA LEU A 101 4.43 -12.39 10.20
C LEU A 101 5.77 -12.00 10.82
N PHE A 102 6.30 -10.83 10.47
CA PHE A 102 7.09 -10.04 11.41
C PHE A 102 6.14 -9.48 12.47
N SER A 103 5.46 -10.37 13.20
CA SER A 103 4.93 -10.01 14.51
C SER A 103 6.10 -10.13 15.50
N TYR A 104 6.30 -9.10 16.31
CA TYR A 104 7.20 -9.05 17.48
C TYR A 104 8.63 -8.49 17.35
N LEU A 105 8.87 -7.45 16.55
CA LEU A 105 10.03 -6.55 16.78
C LEU A 105 9.67 -5.07 16.66
N SER A 106 8.56 -4.65 17.29
CA SER A 106 8.38 -3.24 17.71
C SER A 106 7.47 -3.15 18.94
N LEU A 107 7.82 -3.93 19.97
CA LEU A 107 7.48 -3.59 21.35
C LEU A 107 8.81 -3.28 22.02
N SER A 108 9.29 -2.05 21.83
CA SER A 108 10.11 -1.26 22.76
C SER A 108 10.89 -0.18 22.00
N TYR A 109 10.46 1.05 22.25
CA TYR A 109 11.25 2.28 22.24
C TYR A 109 11.64 2.94 20.89
N PHE A 110 11.15 4.19 20.81
CA PHE A 110 11.40 5.31 19.90
C PHE A 110 10.66 5.33 18.57
#